data_AF-A0A1M7EIX3-F1
#
_entry.id   AF-A0A1M7EIX3-F1
#
_cell.length_a   1.000
_cell.length_b   1.000
_cell.length_c   1.000
_cell.angle_alpha   90.00
_cell.angle_beta   90.00
_cell.angle_gamma   90.00
#
_symmetry.space_group_name_H-M   'P 1'
#
loop_
_entity.id
_entity.type
_entity.pdbx_description
1 polymer ?
#
loop_
_entity_poly.entity_id
_entity_poly.type
_entity_poly.pdbx_seq_one_letter_code
_entity_poly.pdbx_strand_id
1 'polypeptide(L)'
;MTAGNDELSNRTQQQASSLEQTTASMEQMTSTVQQNADNATQANELTRSVRKQTDEGTQVISRAVSAMGEIDAVSQKITSIVGLIEDIAFQTNLLALNAAVEAARAGEQGRGFAVVAGEVRNLASRSSSAARDVKDLVTDSTAKVQEGSRQVGLSGQVFDDIVESINRVDHIVSEIAAASSEQSSGIDQINLAVTQMDSTTQQNASLVEQSASASRSLNEQAEALKHQVAFFKLADSANEDVKALPETC
;
A
#
# COMPACT_ATOMS: atom_id res chain seq x y z
N MET A 1 53.41 34.06 5.02
CA MET A 1 52.05 34.37 5.51
C MET A 1 51.00 34.28 4.41
N THR A 2 51.31 34.60 3.16
CA THR A 2 50.43 34.45 1.99
C THR A 2 49.87 33.04 1.78
N ALA A 3 50.70 31.99 1.91
CA ALA A 3 50.27 30.61 1.70
C ALA A 3 49.11 30.13 2.62
N GLY A 4 49.03 30.65 3.85
CA GLY A 4 47.95 30.27 4.78
C GLY A 4 46.59 30.86 4.42
N ASN A 5 46.56 32.09 3.88
CA ASN A 5 45.32 32.69 3.38
C ASN A 5 44.87 32.03 2.07
N ASP A 6 45.81 31.68 1.19
CA ASP A 6 45.48 31.00 -0.06
C ASP A 6 44.86 29.62 0.22
N GLU A 7 45.37 28.89 1.23
CA GLU A 7 44.79 27.60 1.65
C GLU A 7 43.40 27.77 2.29
N LEU A 8 43.22 28.76 3.17
CA LEU A 8 41.91 29.03 3.78
C LEU A 8 40.89 29.50 2.73
N SER A 9 41.31 30.29 1.75
CA SER A 9 40.49 30.71 0.59
C SER A 9 40.01 29.49 -0.20
N ASN A 10 40.93 28.60 -0.59
CA ASN A 10 40.58 27.38 -1.33
C ASN A 10 39.59 26.50 -0.56
N ARG A 11 39.81 26.30 0.76
CA ARG A 11 38.87 25.55 1.61
C ARG A 11 37.50 26.20 1.71
N THR A 12 37.45 27.53 1.82
CA THR A 12 36.20 28.30 1.90
C THR A 12 35.41 28.19 0.59
N GLN A 13 36.08 28.29 -0.56
CA GLN A 13 35.46 28.13 -1.87
C GLN A 13 34.89 26.72 -2.07
N GLN A 14 35.64 25.69 -1.66
CA GLN A 14 35.20 24.30 -1.75
C GLN A 14 34.03 23.99 -0.80
N GLN A 15 34.03 24.60 0.38
CA GLN A 15 32.93 24.51 1.33
C GLN A 15 31.67 25.19 0.80
N ALA A 16 31.78 26.37 0.17
CA ALA A 16 30.66 27.05 -0.49
C ALA A 16 30.03 26.18 -1.60
N SER A 17 30.86 25.60 -2.47
CA SER A 17 30.37 24.68 -3.52
C SER A 17 29.69 23.44 -2.94
N SER A 18 30.21 22.89 -1.83
CA SER A 18 29.58 21.75 -1.14
C SER A 18 28.24 22.13 -0.52
N LEU A 19 28.11 23.35 0.02
CA LEU A 19 26.86 23.88 0.55
C LEU A 19 25.82 24.06 -0.56
N GLU A 20 26.19 24.61 -1.72
CA GLU A 20 25.28 24.73 -2.87
C GLU A 20 24.72 23.36 -3.30
N GLN A 21 25.57 22.34 -3.41
CA GLN A 21 25.13 20.99 -3.76
C GLN A 21 24.24 20.37 -2.67
N THR A 22 24.53 20.66 -1.40
CA THR A 22 23.72 20.21 -0.26
C THR A 22 22.33 20.86 -0.31
N THR A 23 22.26 22.17 -0.54
CA THR A 23 20.99 22.91 -0.70
C THR A 23 20.16 22.36 -1.86
N ALA A 24 20.77 22.13 -3.03
CA ALA A 24 20.06 21.54 -4.17
C ALA A 24 19.53 20.13 -3.87
N SER A 25 20.32 19.31 -3.16
CA SER A 25 19.89 17.97 -2.73
C SER A 25 18.75 18.04 -1.71
N MET A 26 18.77 19.06 -0.83
CA MET A 26 17.73 19.33 0.14
C MET A 26 16.42 19.76 -0.53
N GLU A 27 16.45 20.66 -1.50
CA GLU A 27 15.25 21.06 -2.25
C GLU A 27 14.57 19.85 -2.94
N GLN A 28 15.38 18.97 -3.55
CA GLN A 28 14.87 17.74 -4.14
C GLN A 28 14.26 16.80 -3.08
N MET A 29 14.90 16.71 -1.91
CA MET A 29 14.39 15.90 -0.80
C MET A 29 13.06 16.45 -0.25
N THR A 30 12.95 17.77 -0.06
CA THR A 30 11.71 18.44 0.34
C THR A 30 10.58 18.16 -0.65
N SER A 31 10.86 18.29 -1.95
CA SER A 31 9.89 18.00 -3.01
C SER A 31 9.42 16.54 -2.96
N THR A 32 10.34 15.60 -2.77
CA THR A 32 10.02 14.16 -2.68
C THR A 32 9.20 13.83 -1.44
N VAL A 33 9.52 14.43 -0.29
CA VAL A 33 8.78 14.24 0.96
C VAL A 33 7.37 14.81 0.85
N GLN A 34 7.21 15.99 0.26
CA GLN A 34 5.89 16.57 0.00
C GLN A 34 5.05 15.67 -0.93
N GLN A 35 5.66 15.19 -2.01
CA GLN A 35 5.00 14.28 -2.94
C GLN A 35 4.58 12.96 -2.24
N ASN A 36 5.39 12.44 -1.33
CA ASN A 36 5.03 11.26 -0.54
C ASN A 36 3.84 11.51 0.40
N ALA A 37 3.79 12.67 1.05
CA ALA A 37 2.65 13.06 1.89
C ALA A 37 1.36 13.19 1.08
N ASP A 38 1.43 13.81 -0.10
CA ASP A 38 0.30 13.95 -1.02
C ASP A 38 -0.17 12.58 -1.54
N ASN A 39 0.77 11.70 -1.90
CA ASN A 39 0.49 10.33 -2.32
C ASN A 39 -0.17 9.51 -1.21
N ALA A 40 0.30 9.65 0.04
CA ALA A 40 -0.30 8.98 1.19
C ALA A 40 -1.75 9.47 1.42
N THR A 41 -1.99 10.77 1.28
CA THR A 41 -3.35 11.34 1.39
C THR A 41 -4.28 10.76 0.32
N GLN A 42 -3.85 10.74 -0.95
CA GLN A 42 -4.61 10.14 -2.05
C GLN A 42 -4.84 8.65 -1.86
N ALA A 43 -3.83 7.91 -1.38
CA ALA A 43 -3.95 6.49 -1.08
C ALA A 43 -4.99 6.23 0.03
N ASN A 44 -5.07 7.10 1.06
CA ASN A 44 -6.08 6.99 2.10
C ASN A 44 -7.49 7.19 1.53
N GLU A 45 -7.69 8.21 0.69
CA GLU A 45 -8.97 8.43 0.01
C GLU A 45 -9.40 7.25 -0.86
N LEU A 46 -8.47 6.70 -1.65
CA LEU A 46 -8.72 5.51 -2.46
C LEU A 46 -9.08 4.31 -1.57
N THR A 47 -8.35 4.10 -0.48
CA THR A 47 -8.59 3.01 0.48
C THR A 47 -9.99 3.10 1.10
N ARG A 48 -10.46 4.31 1.45
CA ARG A 48 -11.85 4.53 1.91
C ARG A 48 -12.89 4.21 0.85
N SER A 49 -12.64 4.59 -0.40
CA SER A 49 -13.53 4.28 -1.52
C SER A 49 -13.63 2.77 -1.75
N VAL A 50 -12.50 2.07 -1.76
CA VAL A 50 -12.46 0.60 -1.91
C VAL A 50 -13.16 -0.07 -0.73
N ARG A 51 -12.93 0.39 0.51
CA ARG A 51 -13.65 -0.13 1.69
C ARG A 51 -15.16 -0.05 1.52
N LYS A 52 -15.68 1.09 1.06
CA LYS A 52 -17.12 1.26 0.80
C LYS A 52 -17.63 0.26 -0.25
N GLN A 53 -16.88 0.05 -1.33
CA GLN A 53 -17.24 -0.95 -2.36
C GLN A 53 -17.23 -2.37 -1.81
N THR A 54 -16.26 -2.70 -0.95
CA THR A 54 -16.19 -4.00 -0.28
C THR A 54 -17.35 -4.21 0.70
N ASP A 55 -17.76 -3.16 1.44
CA ASP A 55 -18.93 -3.22 2.32
C ASP A 55 -20.22 -3.47 1.52
N GLU A 56 -20.39 -2.78 0.39
CA GLU A 56 -21.51 -3.01 -0.54
C GLU A 56 -21.47 -4.44 -1.12
N GLY A 57 -20.29 -4.95 -1.49
CA GLY A 57 -20.09 -6.32 -1.95
C GLY A 57 -20.47 -7.37 -0.89
N THR A 58 -20.08 -7.12 0.37
CA THR A 58 -20.43 -7.99 1.51
C THR A 58 -21.95 -8.05 1.71
N GLN A 59 -22.65 -6.92 1.57
CA GLN A 59 -24.12 -6.91 1.62
C GLN A 59 -24.77 -7.68 0.45
N VAL A 60 -24.18 -7.65 -0.74
CA VAL A 60 -24.67 -8.44 -1.89
C VAL A 60 -24.49 -9.93 -1.63
N ILE A 61 -23.33 -10.35 -1.11
CA ILE A 61 -23.05 -11.75 -0.75
C ILE A 61 -24.02 -12.21 0.34
N SER A 62 -24.21 -11.43 1.39
CA SER A 62 -25.16 -11.75 2.46
C SER A 62 -26.58 -11.99 1.92
N ARG A 63 -27.05 -11.12 1.01
CA ARG A 63 -28.34 -11.30 0.32
C ARG A 63 -28.36 -12.56 -0.55
N ALA A 64 -27.27 -12.87 -1.25
CA ALA A 64 -27.17 -14.08 -2.07
C ALA A 64 -27.22 -15.36 -1.22
N VAL A 65 -26.55 -15.39 -0.05
CA VAL A 65 -26.65 -16.51 0.91
C VAL A 65 -28.10 -16.69 1.39
N SER A 66 -28.77 -15.59 1.76
CA SER A 66 -30.18 -15.63 2.18
C SER A 66 -31.07 -16.19 1.08
N ALA A 67 -30.92 -15.72 -0.16
CA ALA A 67 -31.70 -16.19 -1.30
C ALA A 67 -31.46 -17.69 -1.59
N MET A 68 -30.22 -18.17 -1.49
CA MET A 68 -29.92 -19.61 -1.63
C MET A 68 -30.59 -20.44 -0.52
N GLY A 69 -30.62 -19.94 0.71
CA GLY A 69 -31.33 -20.57 1.83
C GLY A 69 -32.84 -20.64 1.60
N GLU A 70 -33.44 -19.59 1.04
CA GLU A 70 -34.86 -19.58 0.67
C GLU A 70 -35.17 -20.60 -0.43
N ILE A 71 -34.30 -20.71 -1.45
CA ILE A 71 -34.45 -21.69 -2.54
C ILE A 71 -34.34 -23.12 -1.99
N ASP A 72 -33.39 -23.40 -1.09
CA ASP A 72 -33.27 -24.71 -0.43
C ASP A 72 -34.55 -25.06 0.35
N ALA A 73 -35.08 -24.12 1.14
CA ALA A 73 -36.32 -24.33 1.89
C ALA A 73 -37.54 -24.57 0.97
N VAL A 74 -37.65 -23.87 -0.16
CA VAL A 74 -38.68 -24.11 -1.16
C VAL A 74 -38.50 -25.48 -1.82
N SER A 75 -37.28 -25.88 -2.12
CA SER A 75 -36.97 -27.17 -2.75
C SER A 75 -37.37 -28.34 -1.84
N GLN A 76 -37.10 -28.25 -0.53
CA GLN A 76 -37.54 -29.24 0.45
C GLN A 76 -39.08 -29.35 0.54
N LYS A 77 -39.79 -28.22 0.45
CA LYS A 77 -41.27 -28.22 0.38
C LYS A 77 -41.77 -28.92 -0.88
N ILE A 78 -41.16 -28.65 -2.04
CA ILE A 78 -41.52 -29.32 -3.29
C ILE A 78 -41.31 -30.83 -3.17
N THR A 79 -40.17 -31.29 -2.64
CA THR A 79 -39.91 -32.72 -2.41
C THR A 79 -40.99 -33.37 -1.55
N SER A 80 -41.47 -32.68 -0.51
CA SER A 80 -42.54 -33.17 0.36
C SER A 80 -43.88 -33.28 -0.38
N ILE A 81 -44.23 -32.28 -1.20
CA ILE A 81 -45.46 -32.28 -2.01
C ILE A 81 -45.41 -33.39 -3.07
N VAL A 82 -44.28 -33.56 -3.73
CA VAL A 82 -44.08 -34.61 -4.74
C VAL A 82 -44.20 -36.00 -4.11
N GLY A 83 -43.67 -36.19 -2.90
CA GLY A 83 -43.88 -37.42 -2.12
C GLY A 83 -45.36 -37.70 -1.84
N LEU A 84 -46.12 -36.69 -1.44
CA LEU A 84 -47.57 -36.81 -1.25
C LEU A 84 -48.31 -37.19 -2.55
N ILE A 85 -47.89 -36.64 -3.70
CA ILE A 85 -48.46 -36.99 -5.01
C ILE A 85 -48.17 -38.46 -5.36
N GLU A 86 -46.95 -38.95 -5.08
CA GLU A 86 -46.59 -40.36 -5.26
C GLU A 86 -47.48 -41.27 -4.39
N ASP A 87 -47.72 -40.89 -3.13
CA ASP A 87 -48.61 -41.62 -2.21
C ASP A 87 -50.06 -41.64 -2.71
N ILE A 88 -50.59 -40.50 -3.19
CA ILE A 88 -51.94 -40.41 -3.77
C ILE A 88 -52.06 -41.28 -5.01
N ALA A 89 -51.06 -41.27 -5.88
CA ALA A 89 -51.02 -42.10 -7.08
C ALA A 89 -51.02 -43.60 -6.71
N PHE A 90 -50.25 -43.99 -5.69
CA PHE A 90 -50.23 -45.36 -5.17
C PHE A 90 -51.59 -45.80 -4.59
N GLN A 91 -52.22 -44.95 -3.78
CA GLN A 91 -53.57 -45.20 -3.24
C GLN A 91 -54.62 -45.32 -4.34
N THR A 92 -54.55 -44.46 -5.37
CA THR A 92 -55.45 -44.50 -6.53
C THR A 92 -55.27 -45.79 -7.33
N ASN A 93 -54.03 -46.25 -7.51
CA ASN A 93 -53.73 -47.52 -8.16
C ASN A 93 -54.30 -48.72 -7.38
N LEU A 94 -54.22 -48.70 -6.04
CA LEU A 94 -54.83 -49.72 -5.18
C LEU A 94 -56.36 -49.72 -5.26
N LEU A 95 -56.99 -48.54 -5.23
CA LEU A 95 -58.44 -48.39 -5.39
C LEU A 95 -58.92 -48.90 -6.74
N ALA A 96 -58.21 -48.56 -7.82
CA ALA A 96 -58.50 -49.03 -9.17
C ALA A 96 -58.36 -50.55 -9.30
N LEU A 97 -57.36 -51.15 -8.65
CA LEU A 97 -57.21 -52.60 -8.58
C LEU A 97 -58.40 -53.26 -7.88
N ASN A 98 -58.82 -52.73 -6.74
CA ASN A 98 -59.99 -53.23 -6.01
C ASN A 98 -61.27 -53.12 -6.85
N ALA A 99 -61.46 -52.00 -7.55
CA ALA A 99 -62.59 -51.81 -8.46
C ALA A 99 -62.58 -52.79 -9.64
N ALA A 100 -61.41 -53.07 -10.21
CA ALA A 100 -61.27 -54.07 -11.28
C ALA A 100 -61.63 -55.49 -10.80
N VAL A 101 -61.26 -55.85 -9.56
CA VAL A 101 -61.62 -57.12 -8.94
C VAL A 101 -63.14 -57.22 -8.72
N GLU A 102 -63.78 -56.18 -8.19
CA GLU A 102 -65.23 -56.19 -7.96
C GLU A 102 -66.02 -56.19 -9.28
N ALA A 103 -65.52 -55.48 -10.30
CA ALA A 103 -66.08 -55.51 -11.65
C ALA A 103 -66.00 -56.90 -12.28
N ALA A 104 -64.89 -57.63 -12.09
CA ALA A 104 -64.77 -59.02 -12.52
C ALA A 104 -65.76 -59.94 -11.78
N ARG A 105 -66.01 -59.66 -10.49
CA ARG A 105 -66.96 -60.40 -9.66
C ARG A 105 -68.42 -60.21 -10.10
N ALA A 106 -68.76 -59.05 -10.64
CA ALA A 106 -70.09 -58.74 -11.18
C ALA A 106 -70.36 -59.33 -12.58
N GLY A 107 -69.38 -60.00 -13.21
CA GLY A 107 -69.53 -60.67 -14.50
C GLY A 107 -69.82 -59.70 -15.65
N GLU A 108 -70.78 -60.04 -16.52
CA GLU A 108 -71.13 -59.23 -17.71
C GLU A 108 -71.60 -57.80 -17.36
N GLN A 109 -72.26 -57.62 -16.21
CA GLN A 109 -72.73 -56.29 -15.76
C GLN A 109 -71.58 -55.37 -15.32
N GLY A 110 -70.41 -55.93 -15.00
CA GLY A 110 -69.22 -55.19 -14.58
C GLY A 110 -68.28 -54.79 -15.72
N ARG A 111 -68.51 -55.20 -16.98
CA ARG A 111 -67.57 -54.97 -18.10
C ARG A 111 -67.22 -53.50 -18.30
N GLY A 112 -68.19 -52.59 -18.22
CA GLY A 112 -67.94 -51.15 -18.34
C GLY A 112 -67.08 -50.61 -17.19
N PHE A 113 -67.33 -51.06 -15.96
CA PHE A 113 -66.55 -50.68 -14.78
C PHE A 113 -65.12 -51.22 -14.83
N ALA A 114 -64.91 -52.43 -15.37
CA ALA A 114 -63.58 -53.02 -15.52
C ALA A 114 -62.68 -52.19 -16.45
N VAL A 115 -63.24 -51.63 -17.54
CA VAL A 115 -62.49 -50.76 -18.46
C VAL A 115 -62.10 -49.46 -17.78
N VAL A 116 -63.04 -48.81 -17.08
CA VAL A 116 -62.76 -47.56 -16.35
C VAL A 116 -61.71 -47.80 -15.26
N ALA A 117 -61.80 -48.90 -14.50
CA ALA A 117 -60.80 -49.26 -13.49
C ALA A 117 -59.40 -49.46 -14.11
N GLY A 118 -59.31 -50.08 -15.29
CA GLY A 118 -58.05 -50.20 -16.03
C GLY A 118 -57.45 -48.85 -16.43
N GLU A 119 -58.27 -47.93 -16.91
CA GLU A 119 -57.82 -46.58 -17.32
C GLU A 119 -57.36 -45.74 -16.11
N VAL A 120 -58.10 -45.78 -15.00
CA VAL A 120 -57.71 -45.12 -13.74
C VAL A 120 -56.39 -45.69 -13.23
N ARG A 121 -56.19 -47.00 -13.32
CA ARG A 121 -54.94 -47.66 -12.92
C ARG A 121 -53.76 -47.21 -13.79
N ASN A 122 -53.96 -47.12 -15.11
CA ASN A 122 -52.94 -46.62 -16.03
C ASN A 122 -52.56 -45.17 -15.70
N LEU A 123 -53.57 -44.31 -15.51
CA LEU A 123 -53.37 -42.91 -15.12
C LEU A 123 -52.59 -42.79 -13.81
N ALA A 124 -52.96 -43.57 -12.79
CA ALA A 124 -52.26 -43.60 -11.51
C ALA A 124 -50.78 -44.02 -11.66
N SER A 125 -50.49 -45.04 -12.47
CA SER A 125 -49.11 -45.45 -12.77
C SER A 125 -48.31 -44.34 -13.47
N ARG A 126 -48.93 -43.64 -14.42
CA ARG A 126 -48.31 -42.51 -15.13
C ARG A 126 -48.03 -41.33 -14.18
N SER A 127 -48.97 -41.01 -13.30
CA SER A 127 -48.79 -39.97 -12.27
C SER A 127 -47.66 -40.31 -11.31
N SER A 128 -47.54 -41.57 -10.87
CA SER A 128 -46.43 -42.01 -10.00
C SER A 128 -45.07 -41.89 -10.70
N SER A 129 -44.98 -42.28 -11.97
CA SER A 129 -43.73 -42.11 -12.75
C SER A 129 -43.35 -40.64 -12.88
N ALA A 130 -44.30 -39.78 -13.26
CA ALA A 130 -44.05 -38.35 -13.39
C ALA A 130 -43.64 -37.70 -12.06
N ALA A 131 -44.25 -38.12 -10.94
CA ALA A 131 -43.85 -37.66 -9.61
C ALA A 131 -42.39 -38.02 -9.29
N ARG A 132 -41.94 -39.23 -9.64
CA ARG A 132 -40.54 -39.64 -9.48
C ARG A 132 -39.59 -38.80 -10.32
N ASP A 133 -39.91 -38.57 -11.58
CA ASP A 133 -39.08 -37.73 -12.47
C ASP A 133 -38.92 -36.30 -11.91
N VAL A 134 -40.01 -35.72 -11.36
CA VAL A 134 -39.96 -34.40 -10.70
C VAL A 134 -39.11 -34.47 -9.43
N LYS A 135 -39.23 -35.54 -8.62
CA LYS A 135 -38.45 -35.72 -7.40
C LYS A 135 -36.94 -35.76 -7.70
N ASP A 136 -36.54 -36.47 -8.74
CA ASP A 136 -35.15 -36.56 -9.16
C ASP A 136 -34.61 -35.20 -9.61
N LEU A 137 -35.38 -34.45 -10.41
CA LEU A 137 -35.03 -33.08 -10.82
C LEU A 137 -34.88 -32.11 -9.65
N VAL A 138 -35.77 -32.19 -8.66
CA VAL A 138 -35.72 -31.34 -7.45
C VAL A 138 -34.52 -31.73 -6.57
N THR A 139 -34.20 -33.02 -6.49
CA THR A 139 -33.03 -33.51 -5.75
C THR A 139 -31.73 -33.01 -6.38
N ASP A 140 -31.59 -33.11 -7.71
CA ASP A 140 -30.45 -32.53 -8.44
C ASP A 140 -30.35 -31.00 -8.26
N SER A 141 -31.49 -30.30 -8.33
CA SER A 141 -31.55 -28.85 -8.11
C SER A 141 -31.10 -28.47 -6.70
N THR A 142 -31.51 -29.23 -5.69
CA THR A 142 -31.12 -29.02 -4.28
C THR A 142 -29.61 -29.18 -4.11
N ALA A 143 -29.01 -30.21 -4.72
CA ALA A 143 -27.56 -30.41 -4.68
C ALA A 143 -26.79 -29.23 -5.31
N LYS A 144 -27.28 -28.70 -6.44
CA LYS A 144 -26.71 -27.50 -7.08
C LYS A 144 -26.84 -26.25 -6.23
N VAL A 145 -27.96 -26.06 -5.54
CA VAL A 145 -28.17 -24.92 -4.62
C VAL A 145 -27.23 -25.00 -3.42
N GLN A 146 -27.03 -26.20 -2.85
CA GLN A 146 -26.08 -26.39 -1.76
C GLN A 146 -24.63 -26.06 -2.17
N GLU A 147 -24.21 -26.52 -3.35
CA GLU A 147 -22.89 -26.17 -3.88
C GLU A 147 -22.78 -24.66 -4.17
N GLY A 148 -23.81 -24.05 -4.74
CA GLY A 148 -23.88 -22.59 -4.93
C GLY A 148 -23.78 -21.83 -3.61
N SER A 149 -24.51 -22.26 -2.58
CA SER A 149 -24.45 -21.68 -1.24
C SER A 149 -23.05 -21.78 -0.64
N ARG A 150 -22.36 -22.91 -0.84
CA ARG A 150 -20.97 -23.09 -0.39
C ARG A 150 -20.02 -22.13 -1.09
N GLN A 151 -20.14 -21.95 -2.41
CA GLN A 151 -19.30 -21.03 -3.19
C GLN A 151 -19.54 -19.56 -2.83
N VAL A 152 -20.80 -19.18 -2.61
CA VAL A 152 -21.15 -17.83 -2.14
C VAL A 152 -20.61 -17.60 -0.72
N GLY A 153 -20.69 -18.60 0.16
CA GLY A 153 -20.09 -18.53 1.50
C GLY A 153 -18.57 -18.34 1.48
N LEU A 154 -17.87 -19.07 0.61
CA LEU A 154 -16.43 -18.87 0.39
C LEU A 154 -16.12 -17.48 -0.15
N SER A 155 -16.93 -16.97 -1.09
CA SER A 155 -16.81 -15.59 -1.56
C SER A 155 -16.94 -14.60 -0.39
N GLY A 156 -17.84 -14.85 0.55
CA GLY A 156 -17.97 -14.03 1.77
C GLY A 156 -16.69 -13.95 2.59
N GLN A 157 -16.04 -15.10 2.84
CA GLN A 157 -14.76 -15.15 3.56
C GLN A 157 -13.66 -14.36 2.84
N VAL A 158 -13.59 -14.44 1.50
CA VAL A 158 -12.63 -13.66 0.72
C VAL A 158 -12.87 -12.15 0.87
N PHE A 159 -14.14 -11.72 0.93
CA PHE A 159 -14.46 -10.31 1.18
C PHE A 159 -14.06 -9.87 2.59
N ASP A 160 -14.24 -10.72 3.60
CA ASP A 160 -13.78 -10.44 4.97
C ASP A 160 -12.24 -10.27 5.02
N ASP A 161 -11.49 -11.15 4.36
CA ASP A 161 -10.02 -11.07 4.24
C ASP A 161 -9.57 -9.78 3.50
N ILE A 162 -10.34 -9.36 2.49
CA ILE A 162 -10.11 -8.10 1.77
C ILE A 162 -10.31 -6.91 2.72
N VAL A 163 -11.36 -6.91 3.55
CA VAL A 163 -11.60 -5.84 4.54
C VAL A 163 -10.43 -5.76 5.52
N GLU A 164 -9.92 -6.88 6.02
CA GLU A 164 -8.75 -6.91 6.89
C GLU A 164 -7.51 -6.33 6.19
N SER A 165 -7.27 -6.72 4.94
CA SER A 165 -6.15 -6.24 4.14
C SER A 165 -6.24 -4.72 3.89
N ILE A 166 -7.43 -4.20 3.60
CA ILE A 166 -7.69 -2.76 3.43
C ILE A 166 -7.38 -1.99 4.72
N ASN A 167 -7.80 -2.50 5.89
CA ASN A 167 -7.50 -1.86 7.18
C ASN A 167 -5.99 -1.80 7.44
N ARG A 168 -5.25 -2.85 7.06
CA ARG A 168 -3.79 -2.86 7.18
C ARG A 168 -3.13 -1.85 6.25
N VAL A 169 -3.64 -1.68 5.03
CA VAL A 169 -3.17 -0.65 4.09
C VAL A 169 -3.44 0.75 4.65
N ASP A 170 -4.62 1.01 5.21
CA ASP A 170 -4.97 2.30 5.83
C ASP A 170 -4.00 2.66 6.98
N HIS A 171 -3.61 1.68 7.79
CA HIS A 171 -2.62 1.87 8.84
C HIS A 171 -1.25 2.27 8.27
N ILE A 172 -0.74 1.51 7.28
CA ILE A 172 0.56 1.77 6.66
C ILE A 172 0.58 3.17 6.00
N VAL A 173 -0.49 3.54 5.30
CA VAL A 173 -0.60 4.84 4.66
C VAL A 173 -0.61 5.97 5.69
N SER A 174 -1.28 5.76 6.82
CA SER A 174 -1.28 6.72 7.94
C SER A 174 0.11 6.87 8.56
N GLU A 175 0.86 5.77 8.71
CA GLU A 175 2.25 5.80 9.17
C GLU A 175 3.17 6.53 8.17
N ILE A 176 2.98 6.33 6.86
CA ILE A 176 3.75 7.06 5.82
C ILE A 176 3.46 8.56 5.89
N ALA A 177 2.20 8.97 6.07
CA ALA A 177 1.84 10.37 6.20
C ALA A 177 2.49 11.01 7.44
N ALA A 178 2.45 10.31 8.58
CA ALA A 178 3.09 10.77 9.82
C ALA A 178 4.62 10.88 9.66
N ALA A 179 5.27 9.85 9.10
CA ALA A 179 6.70 9.84 8.85
C ALA A 179 7.12 10.94 7.86
N SER A 180 6.31 11.21 6.83
CA SER A 180 6.57 12.28 5.87
C SER A 180 6.47 13.66 6.52
N SER A 181 5.51 13.87 7.44
CA SER A 181 5.41 15.10 8.22
C SER A 181 6.60 15.31 9.15
N GLU A 182 7.09 14.24 9.79
CA GLU A 182 8.28 14.28 10.62
C GLU A 182 9.54 14.57 9.79
N GLN A 183 9.69 13.92 8.63
CA GLN A 183 10.76 14.20 7.68
C GLN A 183 10.76 15.65 7.20
N SER A 184 9.60 16.22 6.89
CA SER A 184 9.48 17.63 6.51
C SER A 184 9.99 18.55 7.61
N SER A 185 9.61 18.27 8.86
CA SER A 185 10.08 19.06 10.02
C SER A 185 11.59 18.91 10.23
N GLY A 186 12.15 17.71 10.03
CA GLY A 186 13.59 17.47 10.10
C GLY A 186 14.36 18.18 8.99
N ILE A 187 13.80 18.22 7.78
CA ILE A 187 14.35 18.96 6.64
C ILE A 187 14.38 20.47 6.94
N ASP A 188 13.33 21.04 7.52
CA ASP A 188 13.32 22.46 7.91
C ASP A 188 14.45 22.79 8.90
N GLN A 189 14.73 21.90 9.86
CA GLN A 189 15.84 22.06 10.79
C GLN A 189 17.21 22.00 10.11
N ILE A 190 17.39 21.07 9.16
CA ILE A 190 18.64 20.98 8.40
C ILE A 190 18.80 22.23 7.53
N ASN A 191 17.73 22.75 6.93
CA ASN A 191 17.75 23.97 6.11
C ASN A 191 18.24 25.19 6.94
N LEU A 192 17.76 25.32 8.19
CA LEU A 192 18.25 26.34 9.11
C LEU A 192 19.75 26.18 9.41
N ALA A 193 20.22 24.93 9.63
CA ALA A 193 21.64 24.66 9.87
C ALA A 193 22.53 24.98 8.65
N VAL A 194 22.07 24.66 7.44
CA VAL A 194 22.76 24.97 6.17
C VAL A 194 22.85 26.48 5.96
N THR A 195 21.77 27.22 6.25
CA THR A 195 21.77 28.70 6.18
C THR A 195 22.79 29.31 7.14
N GLN A 196 22.92 28.76 8.35
CA GLN A 196 23.94 29.19 9.32
C GLN A 196 25.37 28.85 8.86
N MET A 197 25.58 27.69 8.24
CA MET A 197 26.87 27.31 7.66
C MET A 197 27.25 28.21 6.49
N ASP A 198 26.31 28.58 5.64
CA ASP A 198 26.52 29.52 4.54
C ASP A 198 26.96 30.89 5.08
N SER A 199 26.25 31.43 6.07
CA SER A 199 26.63 32.69 6.74
C SER A 199 28.06 32.64 7.29
N THR A 200 28.44 31.53 7.95
CA THR A 200 29.80 31.34 8.48
C THR A 200 30.84 31.23 7.36
N THR A 201 30.48 30.59 6.25
CA THR A 201 31.35 30.43 5.07
C THR A 201 31.60 31.79 4.39
N GLN A 202 30.57 32.62 4.25
CA GLN A 202 30.71 33.99 3.76
C GLN A 202 31.56 34.86 4.70
N GLN A 203 31.38 34.69 6.02
CA GLN A 203 32.19 35.39 7.02
C GLN A 203 33.67 34.98 6.93
N ASN A 204 33.96 33.69 6.73
CA ASN A 204 35.32 33.20 6.50
C ASN A 204 35.94 33.79 5.24
N ALA A 205 35.17 33.90 4.14
CA ALA A 205 35.65 34.52 2.90
C ALA A 205 36.04 36.00 3.13
N SER A 206 35.20 36.75 3.85
CA SER A 206 35.51 38.14 4.23
C SER A 206 36.75 38.24 5.13
N LEU A 207 36.88 37.34 6.11
CA LEU A 207 38.04 37.26 7.00
C LEU A 207 39.35 36.95 6.26
N VAL A 208 39.31 36.06 5.27
CA VAL A 208 40.45 35.76 4.40
C VAL A 208 40.87 37.01 3.62
N GLU A 209 39.91 37.73 3.06
CA GLU A 209 40.16 38.94 2.29
C GLU A 209 40.76 40.07 3.16
N GLN A 210 40.21 40.28 4.36
CA GLN A 210 40.75 41.19 5.36
C GLN A 210 42.17 40.79 5.80
N SER A 211 42.39 39.50 6.07
CA SER A 211 43.70 38.97 6.48
C SER A 211 44.73 39.10 5.38
N ALA A 212 44.33 38.95 4.11
CA ALA A 212 45.21 39.12 2.96
C ALA A 212 45.61 40.57 2.79
N SER A 213 44.67 41.50 2.95
CA SER A 213 44.92 42.95 2.96
C SER A 213 45.89 43.34 4.08
N ALA A 214 45.65 42.89 5.31
CA ALA A 214 46.52 43.14 6.45
C ALA A 214 47.94 42.57 6.23
N SER A 215 48.05 41.36 5.68
CA SER A 215 49.33 40.75 5.36
C SER A 215 50.11 41.52 4.29
N ARG A 216 49.43 42.07 3.27
CA ARG A 216 50.07 42.93 2.27
C ARG A 216 50.59 44.22 2.89
N SER A 217 49.78 44.89 3.72
CA SER A 217 50.20 46.11 4.41
C SER A 217 51.39 45.87 5.34
N LEU A 218 51.42 44.76 6.07
CA LEU A 218 52.56 44.38 6.90
C LEU A 218 53.82 44.11 6.06
N ASN A 219 53.66 43.46 4.90
CA ASN A 219 54.78 43.22 3.99
C ASN A 219 55.34 44.52 3.40
N GLU A 220 54.48 45.46 3.03
CA GLU A 220 54.86 46.81 2.59
C GLU A 220 55.62 47.57 3.68
N GLN A 221 55.13 47.54 4.93
CA GLN A 221 55.81 48.16 6.07
C GLN A 221 57.17 47.51 6.37
N ALA A 222 57.27 46.19 6.26
CA ALA A 222 58.52 45.46 6.47
C ALA A 222 59.57 45.79 5.37
N GLU A 223 59.16 45.84 4.10
CA GLU A 223 60.04 46.27 3.02
C GLU A 223 60.45 47.74 3.15
N ALA A 224 59.52 48.64 3.54
CA ALA A 224 59.86 50.03 3.82
C ALA A 224 60.89 50.17 4.95
N LEU A 225 60.72 49.43 6.05
CA LEU A 225 61.69 49.37 7.15
C LEU A 225 63.05 48.87 6.68
N LYS A 226 63.08 47.74 5.95
CA LYS A 226 64.31 47.17 5.38
C LYS A 226 65.03 48.18 4.47
N HIS A 227 64.29 48.95 3.67
CA HIS A 227 64.84 50.00 2.82
C HIS A 227 65.42 51.17 3.65
N GLN A 228 64.80 51.51 4.77
CA GLN A 228 65.28 52.52 5.72
C GLN A 228 66.59 52.09 6.40
N VAL A 229 66.71 50.81 6.79
CA VAL A 229 67.92 50.30 7.46
C VAL A 229 69.07 50.09 6.48
N ALA A 230 68.79 49.84 5.19
CA ALA A 230 69.81 49.62 4.16
C ALA A 230 70.77 50.81 3.93
N PHE A 231 70.41 52.02 4.36
CA PHE A 231 71.31 53.19 4.32
C PHE A 231 72.44 53.10 5.36
N PHE A 232 72.25 52.38 6.46
CA PHE A 232 73.27 52.23 7.49
C PHE A 232 74.37 51.28 7.01
N LYS A 233 75.46 51.85 6.48
CA LYS A 233 76.72 51.13 6.30
C LYS A 233 77.34 50.87 7.68
N LEU A 234 77.43 49.60 8.05
CA LEU A 234 78.31 49.17 9.14
C LEU A 234 79.74 49.52 8.74
N ALA A 235 80.44 50.24 9.61
CA ALA A 235 81.86 50.52 9.42
C ALA A 235 82.58 49.18 9.26
N ASP A 236 83.23 49.01 8.11
CA ASP A 236 84.20 47.94 7.89
C ASP A 236 85.15 47.99 9.08
N SER A 237 85.21 46.92 9.85
CA SER A 237 86.07 46.86 11.02
C SER A 237 87.49 46.89 10.51
N ALA A 238 88.05 48.10 10.51
CA ALA A 238 89.44 48.40 10.24
C ALA A 238 90.31 47.41 11.00
N ASN A 239 90.82 46.42 10.28
CA ASN A 239 91.91 45.58 10.74
C ASN A 239 93.15 45.98 9.92
N GLU A 240 93.64 47.19 10.17
CA GLU A 240 95.00 47.58 9.78
C GLU A 240 95.70 48.25 10.97
N ASP A 241 96.85 47.66 11.28
CA ASP A 241 98.03 48.24 11.88
C ASP A 241 98.02 48.71 13.34
N VAL A 242 98.29 47.75 14.24
CA VAL A 242 99.16 48.04 15.40
C VAL A 242 100.59 47.59 15.08
N LYS A 243 101.34 48.53 14.51
CA LYS A 243 102.79 48.51 14.33
C LYS A 243 103.46 48.54 15.72
N ALA A 244 104.16 47.47 16.08
CA ALA A 244 105.07 47.44 17.24
C ALA A 244 106.49 47.07 16.79
N LEU A 245 107.38 48.07 16.83
CA LEU A 245 108.84 47.99 16.85
C LEU A 245 109.32 49.22 17.65
N PRO A 246 110.50 49.22 18.32
CA PRO A 246 111.63 48.28 18.19
C PRO A 246 112.33 47.83 19.51
N GLU A 247 113.24 46.84 19.36
CA GLU A 247 114.56 46.64 20.02
C GLU A 247 114.66 46.45 21.56
N THR A 248 115.57 45.68 22.18
CA THR A 248 116.83 45.00 21.79
C THR A 248 117.23 44.00 22.90
N CYS A 249 117.92 42.92 22.51
CA CYS A 249 119.11 42.25 23.10
C CYS A 249 119.04 40.72 23.02
#